data_AF-A0AAE5X7C7-F1
#
_entry.id   AF-A0AAE5X7C7-F1
#
_cell.length_a   1.000
_cell.length_b   1.000
_cell.length_c   1.000
_cell.angle_alpha   90.00
_cell.angle_beta   90.00
_cell.angle_gamma   90.00
#
_symmetry.space_group_name_H-M   'P 1'
#
loop_
_entity.id
_entity.type
_entity.pdbx_description
1 polymer ?
#
loop_
_entity_poly.entity_id
_entity_poly.type
_entity_poly.pdbx_seq_one_letter_code
_entity_poly.pdbx_strand_id
1 'polypeptide(L)' 'MKQVIIAVAAVALLSTSSARSQALVDPSKVAPEYREAAEKRRAEQIRQRECAQKADLVKVLPRDRTDFLIHCLDGMAAKQ' A
#
# COMPACT_ATOMS: atom_id res chain seq x y z
N MET A 1 -23.92 12.34 32.40
CA MET A 1 -23.60 12.85 31.05
C MET A 1 -22.11 12.74 30.70
N LYS A 2 -21.18 13.27 31.50
CA LYS A 2 -19.73 13.24 31.20
C LYS A 2 -19.17 11.84 30.94
N GLN A 3 -19.56 10.83 31.72
CA GLN A 3 -19.12 9.45 31.52
C GLN A 3 -19.69 8.81 30.24
N VAL A 4 -20.92 9.16 29.86
CA VAL A 4 -21.55 8.69 28.62
C VAL A 4 -20.81 9.27 27.41
N ILE A 5 -20.42 10.55 27.49
CA ILE A 5 -19.64 11.22 26.44
C ILE A 5 -18.26 10.55 26.28
N ILE A 6 -17.59 10.22 27.38
CA ILE A 6 -16.28 9.54 27.34
C ILE A 6 -16.40 8.14 26.74
N ALA A 7 -17.43 7.37 27.14
CA ALA A 7 -17.66 6.03 26.61
C ALA A 7 -17.94 6.06 25.09
N VAL A 8 -18.77 6.99 24.62
CA VAL A 8 -19.08 7.15 23.19
C VAL A 8 -17.83 7.54 22.39
N ALA A 9 -16.99 8.45 22.92
CA ALA A 9 -15.75 8.84 22.25
C ALA A 9 -14.74 7.68 22.11
N ALA A 10 -14.62 6.83 23.14
CA ALA A 10 -13.73 5.67 23.09
C ALA A 10 -14.17 4.63 22.05
N VAL A 11 -15.47 4.37 21.93
CA VAL A 11 -16.02 3.44 20.93
C VAL A 11 -15.86 3.99 19.50
N ALA A 12 -15.99 5.30 19.31
CA ALA A 12 -15.78 5.94 18.02
C ALA A 12 -14.32 5.82 17.52
N LEU A 13 -13.34 5.85 18.41
CA LEU A 13 -11.92 5.70 18.03
C LEU A 13 -11.61 4.27 17.56
N LEU A 14 -12.23 3.25 18.17
CA LEU A 14 -12.04 1.83 17.84
C LEU A 14 -12.67 1.42 16.51
N SER A 15 -13.61 2.22 15.98
CA SER A 15 -14.29 1.95 14.71
C SER A 15 -13.58 2.54 13.50
N THR A 16 -12.44 3.21 13.70
CA THR A 16 -11.61 3.68 12.59
C THR A 16 -10.95 2.49 11.89
N SER A 17 -11.42 2.20 10.68
CA SER A 17 -10.83 1.17 9.83
C SER A 17 -9.39 1.58 9.50
N SER A 18 -8.42 0.74 9.88
CA SER A 18 -7.03 0.99 9.50
C SER A 18 -6.93 1.10 7.98
N ALA A 19 -6.43 2.25 7.49
CA ALA A 19 -6.06 2.44 6.09
C ALA A 19 -4.83 1.56 5.81
N ARG A 20 -5.06 0.26 5.63
CA ARG A 20 -3.99 -0.68 5.29
C ARG A 20 -3.49 -0.32 3.90
N SER A 21 -2.17 -0.24 3.76
CA SER A 21 -1.54 -0.32 2.44
C SER A 21 -2.08 -1.55 1.72
N GLN A 22 -2.32 -1.42 0.41
CA GLN A 22 -2.97 -2.47 -0.39
C GLN A 22 -2.30 -3.83 -0.10
N ALA A 23 -3.09 -4.77 0.39
CA ALA A 23 -2.61 -6.13 0.62
C ALA A 23 -2.16 -6.72 -0.73
N LEU A 24 -1.05 -7.46 -0.71
CA LEU A 24 -0.54 -8.09 -1.92
C LEU A 24 -1.65 -9.01 -2.46
N VAL A 25 -2.06 -8.77 -3.71
CA VAL A 25 -3.15 -9.56 -4.31
C VAL A 25 -2.76 -11.03 -4.31
N ASP A 26 -3.62 -11.85 -3.73
CA ASP A 26 -3.55 -13.31 -3.80
C ASP A 26 -4.43 -13.77 -4.98
N PRO A 27 -3.83 -14.23 -6.10
CA PRO A 27 -4.59 -14.67 -7.27
C PRO A 27 -5.51 -15.86 -6.99
N SER A 28 -5.22 -16.66 -5.94
CA SER A 28 -6.06 -17.81 -5.58
C SER A 28 -7.41 -17.42 -4.98
N LYS A 29 -7.49 -16.21 -4.40
CA LYS A 29 -8.71 -15.62 -3.83
C LYS A 29 -9.56 -14.88 -4.86
N VAL A 30 -9.04 -14.71 -6.08
CA VAL A 30 -9.73 -14.06 -7.19
C VAL A 30 -10.42 -15.14 -8.04
N ALA A 31 -11.61 -14.81 -8.55
CA ALA A 31 -12.34 -15.73 -9.42
C ALA A 31 -11.46 -16.17 -10.61
N PRO A 32 -11.58 -17.43 -11.09
CA PRO A 32 -10.70 -17.99 -12.13
C PRO A 32 -10.57 -17.10 -13.37
N GLU A 33 -11.67 -16.47 -13.79
CA GLU A 33 -11.80 -15.52 -14.90
C GLU A 33 -10.82 -14.33 -14.81
N TYR A 34 -10.46 -13.90 -13.59
CA TYR A 34 -9.63 -12.71 -13.36
C TYR A 34 -8.24 -13.03 -12.80
N ARG A 35 -7.82 -14.29 -12.77
CA ARG A 35 -6.52 -14.69 -12.19
C ARG A 35 -5.34 -14.07 -12.92
N GLU A 36 -5.38 -14.02 -14.25
CA GLU A 36 -4.33 -13.38 -15.04
C GLU A 36 -4.20 -11.88 -14.72
N ALA A 37 -5.34 -11.19 -14.54
CA ALA A 37 -5.35 -9.80 -14.11
C ALA A 37 -4.82 -9.64 -12.67
N ALA A 38 -5.16 -10.56 -11.77
CA ALA A 38 -4.68 -10.58 -10.39
C ALA A 38 -3.17 -10.78 -10.31
N GLU A 39 -2.60 -11.65 -11.14
CA GLU A 39 -1.15 -11.87 -11.26
C GLU A 39 -0.43 -10.62 -11.78
N LYS A 40 -0.95 -9.97 -12.82
CA LYS A 40 -0.41 -8.70 -13.33
C LYS A 40 -0.40 -7.61 -12.25
N ARG A 41 -1.49 -7.49 -11.48
CA ARG A 41 -1.57 -6.55 -10.35
C ARG A 41 -0.60 -6.91 -9.22
N ARG A 42 -0.41 -8.20 -8.95
CA ARG A 42 0.54 -8.68 -7.94
C ARG A 42 1.98 -8.31 -8.32
N ALA A 43 2.36 -8.54 -9.58
CA ALA A 43 3.66 -8.14 -10.10
C ALA A 43 3.88 -6.63 -9.93
N GLU A 44 2.87 -5.82 -10.27
CA GLU A 44 2.94 -4.37 -10.11
C GLU A 44 3.08 -3.92 -8.64
N GLN A 45 2.30 -4.51 -7.73
CA GLN A 45 2.42 -4.22 -6.30
C GLN A 45 3.79 -4.59 -5.73
N ILE A 46 4.41 -5.67 -6.22
CA ILE A 46 5.78 -6.05 -5.83
C ILE A 46 6.76 -4.96 -6.28
N ARG A 47 6.68 -4.50 -7.53
CA ARG A 47 7.55 -3.42 -8.04
C ARG A 47 7.44 -2.15 -7.19
N GLN A 48 6.23 -1.71 -6.90
CA GLN A 48 6.00 -0.52 -6.08
C GLN A 48 6.52 -0.68 -4.65
N ARG A 49 6.34 -1.86 -4.04
CA ARG A 49 6.87 -2.17 -2.71
C ARG A 49 8.40 -2.17 -2.69
N GLU A 50 9.04 -2.74 -3.70
CA GLU A 50 10.50 -2.72 -3.82
C GLU A 50 11.03 -1.29 -3.92
N CYS A 51 10.40 -0.44 -4.73
CA CYS A 51 10.78 0.97 -4.82
C CYS A 51 10.54 1.74 -3.51
N ALA A 52 9.43 1.48 -2.83
CA ALA A 52 9.16 2.05 -1.52
C ALA A 52 10.19 1.62 -0.47
N GLN A 53 10.55 0.34 -0.44
CA GLN A 53 11.61 -0.16 0.44
C GLN A 53 12.95 0.50 0.14
N LYS A 54 13.33 0.66 -1.14
CA LYS A 54 14.56 1.38 -1.52
C LYS A 54 14.54 2.83 -1.02
N ALA A 55 13.41 3.52 -1.13
CA ALA A 55 13.26 4.89 -0.63
C ALA A 55 13.44 4.97 0.88
N ASP A 56 12.91 3.99 1.62
CA ASP A 56 12.99 3.92 3.08
C ASP A 56 14.41 3.55 3.57
N LEU A 57 15.14 2.75 2.78
CA LEU A 57 16.53 2.39 3.04
C LEU A 57 17.47 3.59 2.86
N VAL A 58 17.28 4.37 1.80
CA VAL A 58 18.10 5.57 1.52
C VAL A 58 17.59 6.84 2.20
N LYS A 59 16.57 6.71 3.06
CA LYS A 59 16.00 7.79 3.88
C LYS A 59 15.62 9.03 3.07
N VAL A 60 14.95 8.80 1.93
CA VAL A 60 14.45 9.90 1.08
C VAL A 60 13.51 10.78 1.91
N LEU A 61 13.76 12.09 1.87
CA LEU A 61 12.90 13.04 2.55
C LEU A 61 11.48 12.98 1.98
N PRO A 62 10.43 13.22 2.80
CA PRO A 62 9.05 13.18 2.32
C PRO A 62 8.78 14.05 1.08
N ARG A 63 9.49 15.16 0.95
CA ARG A 63 9.43 16.06 -0.20
C ARG A 63 9.88 15.40 -1.50
N ASP A 64 10.96 14.62 -1.44
CA ASP A 64 11.63 14.05 -2.63
C ASP A 64 11.18 12.60 -2.90
N ARG A 65 10.34 12.05 -2.01
CA ARG A 65 9.93 10.65 -2.05
C ARG A 65 9.16 10.30 -3.31
N THR A 66 8.28 11.19 -3.78
CA THR A 66 7.51 10.97 -5.01
C THR A 66 8.43 10.90 -6.23
N ASP A 67 9.37 11.83 -6.37
CA ASP A 67 10.32 11.86 -7.48
C ASP A 67 11.21 10.62 -7.49
N PHE A 68 11.71 10.22 -6.32
CA PHE A 68 12.47 8.97 -6.17
C PHE A 68 11.66 7.74 -6.62
N LEU A 69 10.40 7.64 -6.21
CA LEU A 69 9.54 6.51 -6.56
C LEU A 69 9.29 6.44 -8.06
N ILE A 70 9.02 7.59 -8.71
CA ILE A 70 8.82 7.67 -10.16
C ILE A 70 10.08 7.16 -10.89
N HIS A 71 11.25 7.71 -10.56
CA HIS A 71 12.50 7.28 -11.18
C HIS A 71 12.84 5.81 -10.93
N CYS A 72 12.55 5.30 -9.74
CA CYS A 72 12.74 3.88 -9.43
C CYS A 72 11.84 2.99 -10.29
N LEU A 73 10.55 3.35 -10.43
CA LEU A 73 9.58 2.60 -11.22
C LEU A 73 9.93 2.63 -12.71
N ASP A 74 10.30 3.79 -13.24
CA ASP A 74 10.75 3.94 -14.64
C ASP A 74 12.00 3.09 -14.91
N GLY A 75 12.97 3.12 -13.99
CA GLY A 75 14.19 2.30 -14.09
C GLY A 75 13.93 0.80 -13.98
N MET A 76 12.84 0.37 -13.32
CA MET A 76 12.41 -1.03 -13.30
C MET A 76 11.64 -1.42 -14.56
N ALA A 77 10.86 -0.49 -15.14
CA ALA A 77 10.17 -0.71 -16.41
C ALA A 77 11.16 -0.85 -17.57
N ALA A 78 12.24 -0.07 -17.58
CA ALA A 78 13.29 -0.14 -18.61
C ALA A 78 14.17 -1.40 -18.54
N LYS A 79 14.07 -2.19 -17.47
CA LYS A 79 14.82 -3.45 -17.27
C LYS A 79 14.05 -4.70 -17.67
N GLN A 80 12.78 -4.56 -18.04
CA GLN A 80 11.91 -5.64 -18.53
C GLN A 80 11.92 -5.68 -20.06
#